data_AF-A0A963M6S1-F1
#
_entry.id   AF-A0A963M6S1-F1
#
_cell.length_a   1.000
_cell.length_b   1.000
_cell.length_c   1.000
_cell.angle_alpha   90.00
_cell.angle_beta   90.00
_cell.angle_gamma   90.00
#
_symmetry.space_group_name_H-M   'P 1'
#
loop_
_entity.id
_entity.type
_entity.pdbx_description
1 polymer ?
#
loop_
_entity_poly.entity_id
_entity_poly.type
_entity_poly.pdbx_seq_one_letter_code
_entity_poly.pdbx_strand_id
1 'polypeptide(L)'
;MKPHRTKQKTPPPSKAFGVSSEQMSFLPPPPFSPIWPTKGTLADRALGYFMDGTSMNHPDFQARTQSWRLGAVVFQLRTLGWPVETVEIPAPTAENPHRIIARYHLAPHHVAQALAQLGAA
;
A
#
# COMPACT_ATOMS: atom_id res chain seq x y z
N MET A 1 -69.12 17.73 -7.34
CA MET A 1 -67.80 18.07 -6.76
C MET A 1 -66.93 16.82 -6.81
N LYS A 2 -65.79 16.84 -7.52
CA LYS A 2 -64.89 15.68 -7.69
C LYS A 2 -63.74 15.78 -6.69
N PRO A 3 -63.35 14.73 -5.94
CA PRO A 3 -62.16 14.79 -5.11
C PRO A 3 -60.90 14.59 -5.96
N HIS A 4 -59.91 15.46 -5.78
CA HIS A 4 -58.56 15.29 -6.34
C HIS A 4 -57.68 14.55 -5.32
N ARG A 5 -57.18 13.38 -5.71
CA ARG A 5 -56.22 12.57 -4.95
C ARG A 5 -54.81 13.09 -5.22
N THR A 6 -54.19 13.74 -4.24
CA THR A 6 -52.80 14.22 -4.35
C THR A 6 -51.84 13.05 -4.13
N LYS A 7 -50.94 12.81 -5.09
CA LYS A 7 -49.89 11.78 -5.00
C LYS A 7 -48.83 12.19 -3.96
N GLN A 8 -48.50 11.30 -3.02
CA GLN A 8 -47.34 11.46 -2.13
C GLN A 8 -46.04 11.33 -2.95
N LYS A 9 -45.12 12.28 -2.78
CA LYS A 9 -43.74 12.22 -3.30
C LYS A 9 -42.82 11.66 -2.22
N THR A 10 -42.02 10.66 -2.57
CA THR A 10 -40.95 10.08 -1.74
C THR A 10 -39.86 11.13 -1.45
N PRO A 11 -39.31 11.22 -0.22
CA PRO A 11 -38.17 12.08 0.07
C PRO A 11 -36.90 11.59 -0.66
N PRO A 12 -35.99 12.48 -1.09
CA PRO A 12 -34.74 12.08 -1.72
C PRO A 12 -33.81 11.36 -0.71
N PRO A 13 -32.91 10.48 -1.17
CA PRO A 13 -31.96 9.80 -0.30
C PRO A 13 -31.08 10.83 0.41
N SER A 14 -31.13 10.80 1.74
CA SER A 14 -30.29 11.62 2.61
C SER A 14 -28.83 11.28 2.35
N LYS A 15 -28.02 12.29 2.02
CA LYS A 15 -26.56 12.19 1.99
C LYS A 15 -26.10 11.69 3.36
N ALA A 16 -25.47 10.52 3.40
CA ALA A 16 -24.82 10.02 4.61
C ALA A 16 -23.77 11.05 5.04
N PHE A 17 -24.03 11.71 6.18
CA PHE A 17 -23.09 12.59 6.84
C PHE A 17 -21.89 11.77 7.32
N GLY A 18 -20.73 12.41 7.29
CA GLY A 18 -19.42 11.79 7.50
C GLY A 18 -19.37 10.90 8.74
N VAL A 19 -18.80 9.72 8.54
CA VAL A 19 -18.33 8.87 9.64
C VAL A 19 -17.19 9.64 10.30
N SER A 20 -17.45 10.19 11.48
CA SER A 20 -16.43 10.80 12.33
C SER A 20 -15.41 9.73 12.72
N SER A 21 -14.15 9.99 12.42
CA SER A 21 -12.99 9.10 12.69
C SER A 21 -12.88 8.65 14.15
N GLU A 22 -13.39 9.45 15.10
CA GLU A 22 -13.44 9.12 16.53
C GLU A 22 -14.36 7.95 16.87
N GLN A 23 -15.37 7.65 16.04
CA GLN A 23 -16.24 6.49 16.26
C GLN A 23 -15.58 5.16 15.84
N MET A 24 -14.45 5.23 15.12
CA MET A 24 -13.70 4.06 14.64
C MET A 24 -12.49 3.69 15.51
N SER A 25 -12.10 4.52 16.50
CA SER A 25 -11.02 4.16 17.43
C SER A 25 -11.40 3.06 18.43
N PHE A 26 -12.68 2.69 18.52
CA PHE A 26 -13.17 1.52 19.25
C PHE A 26 -13.00 0.20 18.49
N LEU A 27 -12.82 0.25 17.16
CA LEU A 27 -12.57 -0.95 16.38
C LEU A 27 -11.10 -1.36 16.55
N PRO A 28 -10.80 -2.66 16.68
CA PRO A 28 -9.42 -3.10 16.66
C PRO A 28 -8.74 -2.60 15.39
N PRO A 29 -7.42 -2.27 15.43
CA PRO A 29 -6.72 -1.84 14.24
C PRO A 29 -6.95 -2.86 13.11
N PRO A 30 -7.13 -2.40 11.86
CA PRO A 30 -7.40 -3.29 10.76
C PRO A 30 -6.34 -4.40 10.74
N PRO A 31 -6.75 -5.68 10.67
CA PRO A 31 -5.80 -6.76 10.58
C PRO A 31 -4.92 -6.55 9.33
N PHE A 32 -3.67 -7.01 9.40
CA PHE A 32 -2.77 -7.03 8.23
C PHE A 32 -3.49 -7.73 7.07
N SER A 33 -3.95 -6.94 6.09
CA SER A 33 -4.78 -7.41 4.97
C SER A 33 -4.40 -6.66 3.69
N PRO A 34 -3.13 -6.77 3.25
CA PRO A 34 -2.70 -6.11 2.03
C PRO A 34 -3.29 -6.79 0.79
N ILE A 35 -3.43 -6.03 -0.29
CA ILE A 35 -3.86 -6.53 -1.58
C ILE A 35 -2.63 -6.95 -2.39
N TRP A 36 -2.65 -8.16 -2.93
CA TRP A 36 -1.60 -8.61 -3.84
C TRP A 36 -1.61 -7.78 -5.14
N PRO A 37 -0.47 -7.21 -5.56
CA PRO A 37 -0.37 -6.50 -6.83
C PRO A 37 -0.65 -7.42 -8.02
N THR A 38 -1.07 -6.81 -9.15
CA THR A 38 -1.30 -7.54 -10.39
C THR A 38 -0.03 -8.27 -10.84
N LYS A 39 -0.17 -9.56 -11.19
CA LYS A 39 0.95 -10.42 -11.58
C LYS A 39 1.75 -9.85 -12.75
N GLY A 40 3.07 -10.01 -12.69
CA GLY A 40 4.01 -9.57 -13.73
C GLY A 40 4.32 -8.07 -13.75
N THR A 41 3.56 -7.24 -13.01
CA THR A 41 3.85 -5.81 -12.84
C THR A 41 5.13 -5.58 -12.04
N LEU A 42 5.69 -4.37 -12.11
CA LEU A 42 6.84 -4.00 -11.29
C LEU A 42 6.55 -4.08 -9.78
N ALA A 43 5.30 -3.81 -9.36
CA ALA A 43 4.88 -3.98 -7.97
C ALA A 43 4.89 -5.44 -7.52
N ASP A 44 4.40 -6.36 -8.35
CA ASP A 44 4.47 -7.80 -8.07
C ASP A 44 5.91 -8.31 -7.98
N ARG A 45 6.78 -7.88 -8.89
CA ARG A 45 8.22 -8.23 -8.82
C ARG A 45 8.90 -7.64 -7.59
N ALA A 46 8.69 -6.35 -7.30
CA ALA A 46 9.27 -5.69 -6.14
C ALA A 46 8.82 -6.35 -4.84
N LEU A 47 7.52 -6.65 -4.72
CA LEU A 47 6.99 -7.37 -3.58
C LEU A 47 7.61 -8.76 -3.45
N GLY A 48 7.79 -9.50 -4.54
CA GLY A 48 8.50 -10.78 -4.52
C GLY A 48 9.89 -10.67 -3.89
N TYR A 49 10.70 -9.71 -4.33
CA TYR A 49 12.02 -9.48 -3.72
C TYR A 49 11.95 -9.13 -2.23
N PHE A 50 10.97 -8.33 -1.81
CA PHE A 50 10.78 -7.98 -0.39
C PHE A 50 10.29 -9.17 0.44
N MET A 51 9.44 -10.03 -0.12
CA MET A 51 8.98 -11.28 0.50
C MET A 51 10.13 -12.28 0.67
N ASP A 52 11.13 -12.26 -0.22
CA ASP A 52 12.38 -13.03 -0.08
C ASP A 52 13.34 -12.43 0.98
N GLY A 53 12.94 -11.34 1.65
CA GLY A 53 13.75 -10.63 2.64
C GLY A 53 14.81 -9.70 2.05
N THR A 54 14.79 -9.46 0.73
CA THR A 54 15.75 -8.56 0.08
C THR A 54 15.44 -7.12 0.48
N SER A 55 16.47 -6.35 0.87
CA SER A 55 16.38 -4.88 0.92
C SER A 55 17.02 -4.27 -0.31
N MET A 56 16.41 -3.23 -0.89
CA MET A 56 16.86 -2.68 -2.18
C MET A 56 16.80 -1.16 -2.20
N ASN A 57 17.79 -0.56 -2.86
CA ASN A 57 17.77 0.85 -3.25
C ASN A 57 17.46 1.01 -4.75
N HIS A 58 17.40 2.25 -5.23
CA HIS A 58 17.11 2.55 -6.64
C HIS A 58 18.06 1.87 -7.64
N PRO A 59 19.40 1.97 -7.48
CA PRO A 59 20.34 1.22 -8.32
C PRO A 59 20.11 -0.30 -8.36
N ASP A 60 19.90 -0.92 -7.19
CA ASP A 60 19.64 -2.37 -7.08
C ASP A 60 18.41 -2.78 -7.90
N PHE A 61 17.34 -1.98 -7.79
CA PHE A 61 16.09 -2.22 -8.51
C PHE A 61 16.23 -2.01 -10.03
N GLN A 62 16.95 -0.97 -10.44
CA GLN A 62 17.21 -0.70 -11.85
C GLN A 62 18.01 -1.83 -12.49
N ALA A 63 19.04 -2.35 -11.82
CA ALA A 63 19.82 -3.49 -12.32
C ALA A 63 18.95 -4.74 -12.55
N ARG A 64 18.00 -5.01 -11.64
CA ARG A 64 17.13 -6.20 -11.70
C ARG A 64 15.96 -6.08 -12.67
N THR A 65 15.39 -4.88 -12.81
CA THR A 65 14.11 -4.68 -13.51
C THR A 65 14.21 -3.79 -14.73
N GLN A 66 15.38 -3.18 -14.97
CA GLN A 66 15.60 -2.17 -16.02
C GLN A 66 14.69 -0.95 -15.88
N SER A 67 14.20 -0.69 -14.66
CA SER A 67 13.31 0.41 -14.34
C SER A 67 13.87 1.29 -13.22
N TRP A 68 13.73 2.59 -13.40
CA TRP A 68 14.16 3.61 -12.43
C TRP A 68 13.04 3.97 -11.44
N ARG A 69 11.88 3.31 -11.51
CA ARG A 69 10.65 3.68 -10.80
C ARG A 69 10.46 3.07 -9.40
N LEU A 70 11.53 2.66 -8.71
CA LEU A 70 11.40 2.01 -7.39
C LEU A 70 10.53 2.81 -6.40
N GLY A 71 10.78 4.12 -6.24
CA GLY A 71 9.96 4.95 -5.35
C GLY A 71 8.47 4.95 -5.68
N ALA A 72 8.10 4.99 -6.96
CA ALA A 72 6.70 4.93 -7.39
C ALA A 72 6.08 3.54 -7.14
N VAL A 73 6.86 2.48 -7.33
CA VAL A 73 6.43 1.10 -7.03
C VAL A 73 6.22 0.92 -5.53
N VAL A 74 7.13 1.42 -4.69
CA VAL A 74 6.97 1.38 -3.22
C VAL A 74 5.74 2.17 -2.78
N PHE A 75 5.51 3.35 -3.35
CA PHE A 75 4.29 4.12 -3.11
C PHE A 75 3.04 3.28 -3.46
N GLN A 76 3.01 2.65 -4.63
CA GLN A 76 1.91 1.77 -5.03
C GLN A 76 1.71 0.60 -4.04
N LEU A 77 2.78 -0.06 -3.61
CA LEU A 77 2.68 -1.15 -2.62
C LEU A 77 2.08 -0.66 -1.30
N ARG A 78 2.47 0.53 -0.83
CA ARG A 78 1.86 1.16 0.36
C ARG A 78 0.38 1.46 0.16
N THR A 79 -0.03 1.94 -1.02
CA THR A 79 -1.46 2.14 -1.33
C THR A 79 -2.26 0.83 -1.34
N LEU A 80 -1.60 -0.30 -1.62
CA LEU A 80 -2.17 -1.64 -1.53
C LEU A 80 -2.14 -2.22 -0.10
N GLY A 81 -1.68 -1.45 0.89
CA GLY A 81 -1.63 -1.88 2.29
C GLY A 81 -0.35 -2.62 2.69
N TRP A 82 0.66 -2.71 1.81
CA TRP A 82 1.95 -3.30 2.18
C TRP A 82 2.79 -2.32 3.02
N PRO A 83 3.23 -2.71 4.23
CA PRO A 83 4.01 -1.86 5.12
C PRO A 83 5.50 -1.88 4.74
N VAL A 84 5.82 -1.46 3.52
CA VAL A 84 7.22 -1.34 3.06
C VAL A 84 7.87 -0.17 3.79
N GLU A 85 8.93 -0.45 4.51
CA GLU A 85 9.69 0.52 5.31
C GLU A 85 10.79 1.18 4.47
N THR A 86 11.18 2.39 4.87
CA THR A 86 12.29 3.13 4.27
C THR A 86 13.33 3.41 5.32
N VAL A 87 14.58 3.09 5.02
CA VAL A 87 15.75 3.51 5.79
C VAL A 87 16.67 4.34 4.90
N GLU A 88 17.26 5.36 5.48
CA GLU A 88 18.25 6.18 4.81
C GLU A 88 19.64 5.56 4.98
N ILE A 89 20.39 5.45 3.88
CA ILE A 89 21.73 4.88 3.87
C ILE A 89 22.72 5.84 3.20
N PRO A 90 23.98 5.89 3.68
CA PRO A 90 25.07 6.54 2.95
C PRO A 90 25.32 5.85 1.61
N ALA A 91 25.48 6.66 0.56
CA ALA A 91 25.85 6.20 -0.77
C ALA A 91 26.73 7.27 -1.45
N PRO A 92 27.97 7.47 -0.99
CA PRO A 92 28.84 8.55 -1.48
C PRO A 92 29.16 8.43 -2.97
N THR A 93 29.38 9.57 -3.63
CA THR A 93 30.04 9.70 -4.94
C THR A 93 31.18 10.69 -4.89
N ALA A 94 32.07 10.68 -5.90
CA ALA A 94 33.13 11.66 -6.05
C ALA A 94 32.60 13.11 -6.02
N GLU A 95 31.46 13.35 -6.69
CA GLU A 95 30.79 14.65 -6.73
C GLU A 95 29.98 14.98 -5.47
N ASN A 96 29.57 13.95 -4.70
CA ASN A 96 28.77 14.13 -3.50
C ASN A 96 29.10 13.08 -2.43
N PRO A 97 30.13 13.34 -1.59
CA PRO A 97 30.57 12.41 -0.54
C PRO A 97 29.56 12.20 0.59
N HIS A 98 28.60 13.11 0.75
CA HIS A 98 27.58 13.04 1.81
C HIS A 98 26.22 12.57 1.28
N ARG A 99 26.16 12.02 0.06
CA ARG A 99 24.91 11.57 -0.54
C ARG A 99 24.27 10.46 0.30
N ILE A 100 23.02 10.67 0.68
CA ILE A 100 22.16 9.69 1.33
C ILE A 100 21.08 9.27 0.34
N ILE A 101 20.73 7.97 0.33
CA ILE A 101 19.65 7.44 -0.50
C ILE A 101 18.71 6.57 0.32
N ALA A 102 17.49 6.39 -0.19
CA ALA A 102 16.53 5.47 0.39
C ALA A 102 16.86 4.01 0.05
N ARG A 103 16.75 3.14 1.06
CA ARG A 103 16.69 1.69 0.92
C ARG A 103 15.37 1.19 1.52
N TYR A 104 14.72 0.31 0.78
CA TYR A 104 13.39 -0.19 1.10
C TYR A 104 13.45 -1.65 1.47
N HIS A 105 12.61 -2.06 2.41
CA HIS A 105 12.48 -3.45 2.84
C HIS A 105 11.10 -3.72 3.45
N LEU A 106 10.76 -4.99 3.59
CA LEU A 106 9.58 -5.44 4.34
C LEU A 106 10.07 -6.14 5.61
N ALA A 107 9.52 -5.77 6.76
CA ALA A 107 9.92 -6.39 8.02
C ALA A 107 9.58 -7.90 8.03
N PRO A 108 10.44 -8.77 8.62
CA PRO A 108 10.24 -10.22 8.57
C PRO A 108 8.90 -10.71 9.13
N HIS A 109 8.33 -10.00 10.12
CA HIS A 109 7.04 -10.37 10.69
C HIS A 109 5.88 -10.20 9.69
N HIS A 110 5.92 -9.16 8.83
CA HIS A 110 4.92 -8.97 7.78
C HIS A 110 5.03 -10.03 6.68
N VAL A 111 6.26 -10.47 6.36
CA VAL A 111 6.49 -11.60 5.44
C VAL A 111 5.87 -12.88 6.02
N ALA A 112 6.15 -13.19 7.28
CA ALA A 112 5.59 -14.36 7.96
C ALA A 112 4.05 -14.32 8.00
N GLN A 113 3.45 -13.16 8.28
CA GLN A 113 2.00 -12.98 8.24
C GLN A 113 1.41 -13.22 6.84
N ALA A 114 2.04 -12.69 5.79
CA ALA A 114 1.59 -12.89 4.41
C ALA A 114 1.69 -14.35 3.96
N LEU A 115 2.78 -15.05 4.31
CA LEU A 115 2.94 -16.48 4.02
C LEU A 115 1.94 -17.34 4.77
N ALA A 116 1.64 -17.01 6.04
CA ALA A 116 0.62 -17.71 6.81
C ALA A 116 -0.77 -17.56 6.17
N GLN A 117 -1.09 -16.39 5.60
CA GLN A 117 -2.36 -16.18 4.87
C GLN A 117 -2.46 -17.02 3.60
N LEU A 118 -1.35 -17.20 2.87
CA LEU A 118 -1.32 -18.04 1.67
C LEU A 118 -1.43 -19.54 2.00
N GLY A 119 -0.85 -19.99 3.12
CA GLY A 119 -0.91 -21.39 3.56
C GLY A 119 -2.17 -21.79 4.32
N ALA A 120 -2.94 -20.80 4.81
CA ALA A 120 -4.23 -21.01 5.47
C ALA A 120 -5.42 -21.03 4.50
N ALA A 121 -5.18 -20.82 3.20
CA ALA A 121 -6.18 -20.81 2.13
C ALA A 121 -6.33 -22.18 1.45
#